data_AF-A0A6G1GJ60-F1
#
_entry.id   AF-A0A6G1GJ60-F1
#
_cell.length_a   1.000
_cell.length_b   1.000
_cell.length_c   1.000
_cell.angle_alpha   90.00
_cell.angle_beta   90.00
_cell.angle_gamma   90.00
#
_symmetry.space_group_name_H-M   'P 1'
#
loop_
_entity.id
_entity.type
_entity.pdbx_description
1 polymer ?
#
loop_
_entity_poly.entity_id
_entity_poly.type
_entity_poly.pdbx_seq_one_letter_code
_entity_poly.pdbx_strand_id
1 'polypeptide(L)'
;MDHPPPPTMASDYLKGVRPRMQVTIGEDVFILPIEGAETYEVPDNSRNSIIPLELRPDSVVYGPHTYSIGILPEATIQPSSGDGTTISSTNVKVAESHTSSGLKGLFNLLGTLAFPAATISDGLDGLASRVADWAQDTTDAKKNAQLADAISNIFNKINIDLDQVGPGFEEAVKKFGNQIDIELQDLGANNARETFIKSFPKASELRNRMNMVKRWLDVVKDSTNPHYDQALQLVKNQFLRPRTLKAGGALIVTGGALRAFAKIAWTTVLAAGGNQVDESPTLSLPSTSATTTSTTSSSSTPSATPTRKQCFVMSKRHADRTVFKQFTEELDGGVGDLTVSDAFSWQTYRTFLNQTELDYANSKDFVNVAGWSAAANQDWDEWSHTTNTSLKEQPIDLPKPKRAPVLAPTVKRRSGSENHLKLISQKSRTSHNHVIGKLPPDDYTYDELLGKGSTIYVFDTGFNMFHEDFALNGRKVDSYVVPNTETLPGIPEDLQAPEDMTDYKNHGTGVASVAGGLRYGVASKANLCLIKISNCAKNPQNPGSGRYLSRVTTADALIDAFEHAFRHIAERRANGDKGYSIFSMSFI
;
A
#
# COMPACT_ATOMS: atom_id res chain seq x y z
N MET A 1 49.76 13.76 -29.93
CA MET A 1 48.50 14.51 -29.80
C MET A 1 48.00 14.26 -28.40
N ASP A 2 48.34 15.16 -27.49
CA ASP A 2 47.97 15.07 -26.08
C ASP A 2 46.55 15.59 -25.90
N HIS A 3 45.60 14.71 -25.56
CA HIS A 3 44.29 15.13 -25.09
C HIS A 3 44.37 15.37 -23.58
N PRO A 4 43.84 16.50 -23.06
CA PRO A 4 43.76 16.71 -21.63
C PRO A 4 42.77 15.71 -21.00
N PRO A 5 42.99 15.31 -19.75
CA PRO A 5 42.06 14.44 -19.04
C PRO A 5 40.69 15.13 -18.89
N PRO A 6 39.58 14.38 -18.89
CA PRO A 6 38.25 14.94 -18.73
C PRO A 6 38.15 15.61 -17.34
N PRO A 7 37.36 16.70 -17.22
CA PRO A 7 37.22 17.41 -15.95
C PRO A 7 36.63 16.47 -14.90
N THR A 8 37.28 16.41 -13.75
CA THR A 8 36.75 15.79 -12.53
C THR A 8 35.46 16.52 -12.16
N MET A 9 34.31 15.84 -12.35
CA MET A 9 33.05 16.31 -11.78
C MET A 9 33.16 16.27 -10.26
N ALA A 10 33.09 17.45 -9.63
CA ALA A 10 33.07 17.61 -8.19
C ALA A 10 31.84 16.91 -7.59
N SER A 11 32.05 16.24 -6.45
CA SER A 11 31.07 15.41 -5.73
C SER A 11 30.02 16.21 -4.95
N ASP A 12 29.58 17.37 -5.46
CA ASP A 12 28.66 18.27 -4.74
C ASP A 12 27.20 18.24 -5.26
N TYR A 13 26.90 17.45 -6.29
CA TYR A 13 25.58 17.43 -6.94
C TYR A 13 24.44 16.72 -6.18
N LEU A 14 24.64 16.27 -4.94
CA LEU A 14 23.60 15.64 -4.11
C LEU A 14 23.35 16.35 -2.77
N LYS A 15 23.62 17.65 -2.68
CA LYS A 15 23.09 18.49 -1.59
C LYS A 15 21.78 19.16 -2.02
N GLY A 16 20.67 18.51 -1.68
CA GLY A 16 19.39 19.17 -1.42
C GLY A 16 18.58 19.59 -2.64
N VAL A 17 17.75 18.69 -3.16
CA VAL A 17 16.58 19.08 -3.95
C VAL A 17 15.61 19.77 -2.97
N ARG A 18 15.66 21.10 -2.87
CA ARG A 18 14.60 21.87 -2.22
C ARG A 18 13.40 21.91 -3.17
N PRO A 19 12.18 21.57 -2.72
CA PRO A 19 10.99 21.79 -3.54
C PRO A 19 10.90 23.29 -3.89
N ARG A 20 10.62 23.61 -5.16
CA ARG A 20 10.39 25.00 -5.60
C ARG A 20 9.16 25.53 -4.87
N MET A 21 9.33 26.55 -4.02
CA MET A 21 8.21 27.17 -3.31
C MET A 21 7.54 28.22 -4.20
N GLN A 22 6.21 28.26 -4.15
CA GLN A 22 5.39 29.25 -4.83
C GLN A 22 4.92 30.31 -3.83
N VAL A 23 4.90 31.57 -4.25
CA VAL A 23 4.41 32.71 -3.48
C VAL A 23 3.37 33.44 -4.33
N THR A 24 2.21 33.72 -3.74
CA THR A 24 1.13 34.44 -4.42
C THR A 24 0.99 35.84 -3.82
N ILE A 25 0.96 36.86 -4.68
CA ILE A 25 0.74 38.26 -4.30
C ILE A 25 -0.39 38.80 -5.18
N GLY A 26 -1.54 39.10 -4.59
CA GLY A 26 -2.75 39.40 -5.36
C GLY A 26 -3.21 38.17 -6.14
N GLU A 27 -3.33 38.29 -7.47
CA GLU A 27 -3.67 37.18 -8.38
C GLU A 27 -2.45 36.54 -9.06
N ASP A 28 -1.26 37.14 -8.89
CA ASP A 28 -0.03 36.70 -9.55
C ASP A 28 0.72 35.66 -8.71
N VAL A 29 1.27 34.66 -9.39
CA VAL A 29 2.03 33.55 -8.77
C VAL A 29 3.49 33.62 -9.20
N PHE A 30 4.37 33.64 -8.21
CA PHE A 30 5.81 33.69 -8.38
C PHE A 30 6.48 32.44 -7.81
N ILE A 31 7.62 32.05 -8.38
CA ILE A 31 8.43 30.91 -7.91
C ILE A 31 9.70 31.46 -7.26
N LEU A 32 10.02 31.01 -6.04
CA LEU A 32 11.26 31.43 -5.40
C LEU A 32 12.49 30.91 -6.15
N PRO A 33 13.51 31.74 -6.38
CA PRO A 33 14.76 31.30 -6.95
C PRO A 33 15.47 30.33 -6.00
N ILE A 34 16.18 29.35 -6.57
CA ILE A 34 16.96 28.37 -5.79
C ILE A 34 18.23 29.03 -5.22
N GLU A 35 18.81 29.97 -5.95
CA GLU A 35 19.98 30.77 -5.57
C GLU A 35 19.84 32.19 -6.13
N GLY A 36 20.40 33.17 -5.42
CA GLY A 36 20.33 34.59 -5.81
C GLY A 36 18.98 35.25 -5.53
N ALA A 37 18.90 36.55 -5.81
CA ALA A 37 17.67 37.33 -5.68
C ALA A 37 17.14 37.71 -7.07
N GLU A 38 15.82 37.65 -7.26
CA GLU A 38 15.15 38.12 -8.47
C GLU A 38 14.22 39.28 -8.12
N THR A 39 14.20 40.33 -8.95
CA THR A 39 13.39 41.53 -8.72
C THR A 39 12.34 41.71 -9.80
N TYR A 40 11.13 42.06 -9.39
CA TYR A 40 9.96 42.26 -10.21
C TYR A 40 9.30 43.60 -9.85
N GLU A 41 8.61 44.20 -10.83
CA GLU A 41 7.78 45.40 -10.61
C GLU A 41 6.32 44.98 -10.58
N VAL A 42 5.66 45.15 -9.44
CA VAL A 42 4.26 44.74 -9.23
C VAL A 42 3.37 45.98 -9.15
N PRO A 43 2.32 46.09 -9.99
CA PRO A 43 1.35 47.19 -9.89
C PRO A 43 0.52 47.09 -8.61
N ASP A 44 0.51 48.15 -7.79
CA ASP A 44 -0.43 48.33 -6.70
C ASP A 44 -1.62 49.17 -7.16
N ASN A 45 -2.68 48.48 -7.58
CA ASN A 45 -3.91 49.11 -8.07
C ASN A 45 -4.62 49.96 -7.02
N SER A 46 -4.35 49.74 -5.71
CA SER A 46 -4.96 50.53 -4.64
C SER A 46 -4.32 51.92 -4.48
N ARG A 47 -3.05 52.05 -4.88
CA ARG A 47 -2.27 53.30 -4.77
C ARG A 47 -1.85 53.88 -6.12
N ASN A 48 -2.19 53.21 -7.22
CA ASN A 48 -1.78 53.54 -8.59
C ASN A 48 -0.25 53.76 -8.68
N SER A 49 0.52 52.85 -8.08
CA SER A 49 1.98 52.92 -7.97
C SER A 49 2.62 51.56 -8.26
N ILE A 50 3.89 51.54 -8.67
CA ILE A 50 4.66 50.31 -8.82
C ILE A 50 5.39 50.01 -7.51
N ILE A 51 5.25 48.80 -7.00
CA ILE A 51 5.94 48.31 -5.81
C ILE A 51 7.02 47.31 -6.24
N PRO A 52 8.29 47.49 -5.83
CA PRO A 52 9.33 46.49 -6.09
C PRO A 52 9.08 45.23 -5.25
N LEU A 53 9.18 44.08 -5.91
CA LEU A 53 9.12 42.74 -5.33
C LEU A 53 10.49 42.08 -5.51
N GLU A 54 11.16 41.69 -4.43
CA GLU A 54 12.41 40.91 -4.48
C GLU A 54 12.18 39.52 -3.90
N LEU A 55 12.38 38.48 -4.70
CA LEU A 55 12.28 37.07 -4.29
C LEU A 55 13.67 36.54 -3.98
N ARG A 56 13.84 35.95 -2.79
CA ARG A 56 15.06 35.30 -2.34
C ARG A 56 14.76 33.85 -1.97
N PRO A 57 15.76 32.96 -1.85
CA PRO A 57 15.53 31.56 -1.56
C PRO A 57 14.85 31.29 -0.20
N ASP A 58 14.90 32.25 0.72
CA ASP A 58 14.39 32.16 2.09
C ASP A 58 13.50 33.33 2.52
N SER A 59 13.26 34.31 1.64
CA SER A 59 12.52 35.53 1.98
C SER A 59 11.91 36.22 0.76
N VAL A 60 10.88 37.02 0.99
CA VAL A 60 10.22 37.87 0.00
C VAL A 60 10.22 39.29 0.52
N VAL A 61 10.69 40.24 -0.28
CA VAL A 61 10.62 41.68 0.02
C VAL A 61 9.56 42.30 -0.87
N TYR A 62 8.52 42.88 -0.30
CA TYR A 62 7.43 43.54 -1.04
C TYR A 62 7.28 44.98 -0.54
N GLY A 63 7.76 45.93 -1.34
CA GLY A 63 7.89 47.32 -0.93
C GLY A 63 8.83 47.48 0.27
N PRO A 64 8.42 48.16 1.37
CA PRO A 64 9.26 48.33 2.55
C PRO A 64 9.25 47.11 3.49
N HIS A 65 8.47 46.07 3.19
CA HIS A 65 8.27 44.94 4.10
C HIS A 65 9.06 43.70 3.65
N THR A 66 9.63 42.98 4.62
CA THR A 66 10.32 41.70 4.39
C THR A 66 9.56 40.57 5.10
N TYR A 67 9.41 39.45 4.41
CA TYR A 67 8.69 38.26 4.85
C TYR A 67 9.65 37.07 4.80
N SER A 68 10.01 36.51 5.96
CA SER A 68 10.88 35.34 6.04
C SER A 68 10.07 34.05 5.87
N ILE A 69 10.55 33.14 5.03
CA ILE A 69 9.85 31.89 4.72
C ILE A 69 10.46 30.76 5.56
N GLY A 70 9.73 30.36 6.60
CA GLY A 70 10.07 29.19 7.41
C GLY A 70 9.73 27.88 6.70
N ILE A 71 10.45 26.80 7.01
CA ILE A 71 10.17 25.45 6.50
C ILE A 71 8.95 24.88 7.23
N LEU A 72 7.75 25.35 6.89
CA LEU A 72 6.48 24.73 7.28
C LEU A 72 5.51 24.70 6.09
N PRO A 73 4.68 23.65 5.93
CA PRO A 73 3.92 23.44 4.70
C PRO A 73 2.80 24.46 4.44
N GLU A 74 2.34 25.20 5.45
CA GLU A 74 1.30 26.22 5.33
C GLU A 74 1.51 27.30 6.42
N ALA A 75 1.70 28.56 6.03
CA ALA A 75 1.77 29.68 6.98
C ALA A 75 1.23 30.98 6.37
N THR A 76 0.37 31.66 7.14
CA THR A 76 0.08 33.08 6.91
C THR A 76 1.27 33.88 7.46
N ILE A 77 2.03 34.53 6.58
CA ILE A 77 3.25 35.25 6.99
C ILE A 77 2.89 36.72 7.18
N GLN A 78 2.98 37.18 8.42
CA GLN A 78 2.82 38.58 8.76
C GLN A 78 4.16 39.33 8.55
N PRO A 79 4.12 40.60 8.14
CA PRO A 79 5.34 41.39 7.99
C PRO A 79 6.08 41.47 9.32
N SER A 80 7.41 41.35 9.30
CA SER A 80 8.22 41.47 10.53
C SER A 80 8.24 42.89 11.11
N SER A 81 7.73 43.88 10.37
CA SER A 81 7.55 45.27 10.80
C SER A 81 6.50 46.03 9.97
N GLY A 82 5.68 46.84 10.64
CA GLY A 82 4.69 47.77 10.04
C GLY A 82 3.30 47.19 9.73
N ASP A 83 2.34 48.06 9.38
CA ASP A 83 0.95 47.72 8.99
C ASP A 83 0.84 47.21 7.54
N GLY A 84 1.69 46.23 7.18
CA GLY A 84 1.79 45.70 5.82
C GLY A 84 0.71 44.66 5.48
N THR A 85 0.41 44.51 4.18
CA THR A 85 -0.54 43.52 3.67
C THR A 85 -0.13 42.10 4.07
N THR A 86 -1.08 41.32 4.59
CA THR A 86 -0.87 39.90 4.93
C THR A 86 -0.66 39.07 3.66
N ILE A 87 0.45 38.32 3.60
CA ILE A 87 0.71 37.36 2.52
C ILE A 87 0.27 35.98 2.99
N SER A 88 -0.68 35.38 2.27
CA SER A 88 -1.16 34.04 2.57
C SER A 88 -0.51 33.03 1.64
N SER A 89 0.04 31.94 2.20
CA SER A 89 0.15 30.69 1.45
C SER A 89 -1.15 29.90 1.69
N THR A 90 -2.11 29.93 0.77
CA THR A 90 -3.32 29.11 0.91
C THR A 90 -4.00 28.83 -0.41
N ASN A 91 -4.66 27.66 -0.46
CA ASN A 91 -5.88 27.49 -1.23
C ASN A 91 -7.10 27.82 -0.33
N VAL A 92 -8.10 28.50 -0.91
CA VAL A 92 -9.56 28.58 -0.57
C VAL A 92 -10.12 29.95 -0.08
N LYS A 93 -11.24 30.36 -0.74
CA LYS A 93 -12.17 31.48 -0.45
C LYS A 93 -13.42 31.02 0.33
N VAL A 94 -14.08 31.93 1.06
CA VAL A 94 -15.29 31.71 1.88
C VAL A 94 -16.59 31.97 1.10
N ALA A 95 -17.65 31.17 1.33
CA ALA A 95 -19.02 31.40 0.84
C ALA A 95 -20.10 31.19 1.94
N GLU A 96 -21.23 31.89 1.78
CA GLU A 96 -22.33 32.11 2.75
C GLU A 96 -23.30 30.91 2.94
N SER A 97 -24.10 30.98 4.01
CA SER A 97 -24.82 29.88 4.65
C SER A 97 -26.14 29.45 3.99
N HIS A 98 -26.24 28.16 3.64
CA HIS A 98 -27.51 27.41 3.60
C HIS A 98 -27.29 26.02 4.23
N THR A 99 -28.02 25.69 5.29
CA THR A 99 -27.90 24.40 5.99
C THR A 99 -28.80 23.35 5.33
N SER A 100 -28.19 22.41 4.59
CA SER A 100 -28.88 21.28 3.95
C SER A 100 -29.09 20.10 4.92
N SER A 101 -29.99 19.18 4.55
CA SER A 101 -30.32 17.96 5.32
C SER A 101 -29.14 16.99 5.51
N GLY A 102 -28.14 17.03 4.61
CA GLY A 102 -26.91 16.24 4.70
C GLY A 102 -26.02 16.63 5.87
N LEU A 103 -25.89 17.94 6.15
CA LEU A 103 -25.17 18.47 7.31
C LEU A 103 -25.82 18.08 8.65
N LYS A 104 -27.15 18.06 8.73
CA LYS A 104 -27.87 17.53 9.91
C LYS A 104 -27.59 16.04 10.13
N GLY A 105 -27.50 15.24 9.06
CA GLY A 105 -27.11 13.83 9.14
C GLY A 105 -25.68 13.63 9.65
N LEU A 106 -24.74 14.46 9.19
CA LEU A 106 -23.36 14.49 9.68
C LEU A 106 -23.29 14.88 11.16
N PHE A 107 -24.04 15.90 11.58
CA PHE A 107 -24.05 16.33 12.99
C PHE A 107 -24.63 15.29 13.93
N ASN A 108 -25.67 14.56 13.50
CA ASN A 108 -26.21 13.43 14.26
C ASN A 108 -25.22 12.25 14.33
N LEU A 109 -24.51 11.95 13.23
CA LEU A 109 -23.47 10.92 13.19
C LEU A 109 -22.26 11.29 14.06
N LEU A 110 -21.80 12.53 14.00
CA LEU A 110 -20.70 13.04 14.84
C LEU A 110 -21.09 13.09 16.33
N GLY A 111 -22.35 13.41 16.64
CA GLY A 111 -22.90 13.33 17.99
C GLY A 111 -22.94 11.89 18.54
N THR A 112 -23.25 10.91 17.69
CA THR A 112 -23.20 9.47 18.06
C THR A 112 -21.78 8.94 18.18
N LEU A 113 -20.79 9.53 17.49
CA LEU A 113 -19.37 9.16 17.59
C LEU A 113 -18.62 9.85 18.75
N ALA A 114 -19.11 10.99 19.24
CA ALA A 114 -18.49 11.73 20.34
C ALA A 114 -18.65 11.04 21.71
N PHE A 115 -19.78 10.36 21.95
CA PHE A 115 -20.06 9.62 23.20
C PHE A 115 -19.15 8.38 23.40
N PRO A 116 -18.87 7.56 22.35
CA PRO A 116 -17.87 6.51 22.39
C PRO A 116 -16.45 7.03 22.64
N ALA A 117 -16.06 8.19 22.08
CA ALA A 117 -14.68 8.68 22.17
C ALA A 117 -14.21 8.96 23.62
N ALA A 118 -15.08 9.49 24.48
CA ALA A 118 -14.80 9.69 25.90
C ALA A 118 -14.68 8.35 26.65
N THR A 119 -15.61 7.43 26.41
CA THR A 119 -15.61 6.08 26.99
C THR A 119 -14.39 5.25 26.57
N ILE A 120 -13.97 5.39 25.31
CA ILE A 120 -12.76 4.78 24.75
C ILE A 120 -11.52 5.41 25.40
N SER A 121 -11.49 6.73 25.57
CA SER A 121 -10.39 7.42 26.24
C SER A 121 -10.20 6.93 27.67
N ASP A 122 -11.27 6.86 28.46
CA ASP A 122 -11.22 6.38 29.86
C ASP A 122 -10.79 4.90 29.93
N GLY A 123 -11.27 4.08 28.98
CA GLY A 123 -10.85 2.69 28.83
C GLY A 123 -9.37 2.55 28.50
N LEU A 124 -8.83 3.41 27.62
CA LEU A 124 -7.42 3.42 27.22
C LEU A 124 -6.49 3.89 28.34
N ASP A 125 -6.90 4.88 29.12
CA ASP A 125 -6.12 5.37 30.26
C ASP A 125 -6.07 4.31 31.38
N GLY A 126 -7.20 3.64 31.64
CA GLY A 126 -7.25 2.48 32.55
C GLY A 126 -6.40 1.28 32.06
N LEU A 127 -6.30 1.09 30.74
CA LEU A 127 -5.46 0.06 30.14
C LEU A 127 -3.97 0.37 30.28
N ALA A 128 -3.57 1.61 30.03
CA ALA A 128 -2.17 2.02 30.15
C ALA A 128 -1.62 1.75 31.55
N SER A 129 -2.42 2.04 32.60
CA SER A 129 -2.08 1.74 33.99
C SER A 129 -1.90 0.23 34.23
N ARG A 130 -2.85 -0.59 33.75
CA ARG A 130 -2.79 -2.07 33.89
C ARG A 130 -1.63 -2.72 33.12
N VAL A 131 -1.28 -2.19 31.95
CA VAL A 131 -0.13 -2.65 31.17
C VAL A 131 1.18 -2.29 31.86
N ALA A 132 1.25 -1.12 32.50
CA ALA A 132 2.43 -0.71 33.28
C ALA A 132 2.64 -1.61 34.51
N ASP A 133 1.57 -1.94 35.23
CA ASP A 133 1.61 -2.87 36.37
C ASP A 133 1.99 -4.30 35.93
N TRP A 134 1.42 -4.78 34.82
CA TRP A 134 1.75 -6.08 34.26
C TRP A 134 3.20 -6.19 33.80
N ALA A 135 3.75 -5.14 33.19
CA ALA A 135 5.12 -5.13 32.70
C ALA A 135 6.16 -5.33 33.82
N GLN A 136 5.79 -5.08 35.09
CA GLN A 136 6.66 -5.27 36.25
C GLN A 136 6.74 -6.73 36.72
N ASP A 137 5.75 -7.58 36.40
CA ASP A 137 5.71 -8.98 36.86
C ASP A 137 4.94 -9.90 35.88
N THR A 138 5.65 -10.40 34.87
CA THR A 138 5.04 -11.12 33.73
C THR A 138 5.04 -12.65 33.84
N THR A 139 5.47 -13.20 34.98
CA THR A 139 5.55 -14.66 35.20
C THR A 139 4.29 -15.24 35.83
N ASP A 140 3.40 -14.41 36.36
CA ASP A 140 2.14 -14.83 36.96
C ASP A 140 1.05 -15.02 35.88
N ALA A 141 0.72 -16.29 35.59
CA ALA A 141 -0.30 -16.66 34.61
C ALA A 141 -1.69 -16.07 34.94
N LYS A 142 -2.01 -15.89 36.23
CA LYS A 142 -3.27 -15.28 36.67
C LYS A 142 -3.31 -13.79 36.34
N LYS A 143 -2.20 -13.07 36.53
CA LYS A 143 -2.08 -11.65 36.11
C LYS A 143 -2.14 -11.52 34.59
N ASN A 144 -1.56 -12.45 33.85
CA ASN A 144 -1.64 -12.48 32.38
C ASN A 144 -3.09 -12.66 31.89
N ALA A 145 -3.84 -13.59 32.48
CA ALA A 145 -5.25 -13.80 32.17
C ALA A 145 -6.11 -12.58 32.51
N GLN A 146 -5.89 -11.96 33.69
CA GLN A 146 -6.61 -10.74 34.11
C GLN A 146 -6.34 -9.54 33.18
N LEU A 147 -5.09 -9.39 32.70
CA LEU A 147 -4.77 -8.38 31.69
C LEU A 147 -5.44 -8.70 30.35
N ALA A 148 -5.41 -9.97 29.94
CA ALA A 148 -6.04 -10.41 28.70
C ALA A 148 -7.56 -10.16 28.70
N ASP A 149 -8.23 -10.40 29.82
CA ASP A 149 -9.64 -10.07 30.02
C ASP A 149 -9.88 -8.56 29.99
N ALA A 150 -9.03 -7.77 30.64
CA ALA A 150 -9.15 -6.31 30.65
C ALA A 150 -9.03 -5.72 29.23
N ILE A 151 -8.02 -6.16 28.47
CA ILE A 151 -7.82 -5.71 27.08
C ILE A 151 -8.98 -6.20 26.20
N SER A 152 -9.39 -7.46 26.37
CA SER A 152 -10.50 -8.03 25.60
C SER A 152 -11.82 -7.31 25.85
N ASN A 153 -12.08 -6.89 27.09
CA ASN A 153 -13.29 -6.12 27.43
C ASN A 153 -13.28 -4.74 26.79
N ILE A 154 -12.11 -4.08 26.72
CA ILE A 154 -11.96 -2.79 26.02
C ILE A 154 -12.13 -2.99 24.52
N PHE A 155 -11.53 -4.03 23.95
CA PHE A 155 -11.68 -4.35 22.54
C PHE A 155 -13.11 -4.76 22.19
N ASN A 156 -13.81 -5.49 23.06
CA ASN A 156 -15.23 -5.81 22.85
C ASN A 156 -16.09 -4.55 22.89
N LYS A 157 -15.81 -3.59 23.78
CA LYS A 157 -16.52 -2.29 23.77
C LYS A 157 -16.24 -1.51 22.49
N ILE A 158 -14.97 -1.38 22.09
CA ILE A 158 -14.57 -0.73 20.83
C ILE A 158 -15.20 -1.43 19.62
N ASN A 159 -15.23 -2.77 19.60
CA ASN A 159 -15.74 -3.54 18.48
C ASN A 159 -17.28 -3.54 18.44
N ILE A 160 -17.98 -3.59 19.58
CA ILE A 160 -19.43 -3.41 19.65
C ILE A 160 -19.81 -2.03 19.11
N ASP A 161 -19.09 -0.98 19.50
CA ASP A 161 -19.34 0.37 19.00
C ASP A 161 -19.04 0.48 17.50
N LEU A 162 -17.94 -0.14 17.02
CA LEU A 162 -17.61 -0.18 15.59
C LEU A 162 -18.51 -1.09 14.75
N ASP A 163 -19.10 -2.14 15.31
CA ASP A 163 -20.03 -3.06 14.63
C ASP A 163 -21.46 -2.51 14.61
N GLN A 164 -21.88 -1.75 15.63
CA GLN A 164 -23.15 -1.01 15.61
C GLN A 164 -23.07 0.19 14.67
N VAL A 165 -21.90 0.82 14.58
CA VAL A 165 -21.62 1.87 13.61
C VAL A 165 -21.38 1.27 12.22
N GLY A 166 -20.72 0.12 12.10
CA GLY A 166 -20.13 -0.43 10.87
C GLY A 166 -21.04 -0.55 9.65
N PRO A 167 -22.18 -1.27 9.69
CA PRO A 167 -23.08 -1.38 8.55
C PRO A 167 -23.72 -0.03 8.18
N GLY A 168 -24.15 0.73 9.19
CA GLY A 168 -24.73 2.06 9.01
C GLY A 168 -23.71 3.12 8.59
N PHE A 169 -22.45 2.96 8.95
CA PHE A 169 -21.34 3.88 8.68
C PHE A 169 -20.68 3.59 7.36
N GLU A 170 -20.53 2.34 6.97
CA GLU A 170 -20.05 2.00 5.63
C GLU A 170 -21.12 2.32 4.57
N GLU A 171 -22.40 2.09 4.89
CA GLU A 171 -23.52 2.48 4.02
C GLU A 171 -23.77 3.99 4.05
N ALA A 172 -23.65 4.66 5.21
CA ALA A 172 -23.65 6.12 5.28
C ALA A 172 -22.45 6.65 4.50
N VAL A 173 -21.21 6.18 4.67
CA VAL A 173 -20.04 6.65 3.93
C VAL A 173 -20.17 6.41 2.41
N LYS A 174 -20.78 5.31 1.98
CA LYS A 174 -21.11 5.08 0.54
C LYS A 174 -22.19 6.04 0.03
N LYS A 175 -23.28 6.25 0.78
CA LYS A 175 -24.34 7.21 0.42
C LYS A 175 -23.85 8.67 0.49
N PHE A 176 -23.00 8.96 1.47
CA PHE A 176 -22.44 10.27 1.81
C PHE A 176 -21.32 10.63 0.84
N GLY A 177 -20.44 9.69 0.45
CA GLY A 177 -19.44 9.89 -0.60
C GLY A 177 -20.06 10.26 -1.96
N ASN A 178 -21.25 9.73 -2.27
CA ASN A 178 -21.98 10.06 -3.49
C ASN A 178 -22.78 11.39 -3.38
N GLN A 179 -23.23 11.80 -2.19
CA GLN A 179 -23.97 13.06 -1.98
C GLN A 179 -23.06 14.28 -1.73
N ILE A 180 -21.85 14.08 -1.20
CA ILE A 180 -20.88 15.14 -0.89
C ILE A 180 -20.14 15.69 -2.12
N ASP A 181 -20.04 14.91 -3.20
CA ASP A 181 -19.36 15.35 -4.43
C ASP A 181 -19.96 16.64 -4.99
N ILE A 182 -21.23 16.93 -4.65
CA ILE A 182 -21.91 18.16 -5.03
C ILE A 182 -21.77 19.24 -3.94
N GLU A 183 -21.94 18.90 -2.66
CA GLU A 183 -22.05 19.92 -1.59
C GLU A 183 -20.71 20.37 -0.96
N LEU A 184 -19.66 19.53 -0.90
CA LEU A 184 -18.36 19.96 -0.33
C LEU A 184 -17.45 20.66 -1.34
N GLN A 185 -17.69 20.46 -2.65
CA GLN A 185 -17.02 21.23 -3.69
C GLN A 185 -17.41 22.71 -3.59
N ASP A 186 -18.67 22.98 -3.26
CA ASP A 186 -19.23 24.34 -3.10
C ASP A 186 -18.82 25.03 -1.78
N LEU A 187 -18.42 24.29 -0.75
CA LEU A 187 -18.04 24.82 0.57
C LEU A 187 -16.52 24.99 0.79
N GLY A 188 -15.68 24.66 -0.20
CA GLY A 188 -14.22 24.84 -0.11
C GLY A 188 -13.50 23.94 0.93
N ALA A 189 -14.16 22.95 1.51
CA ALA A 189 -13.64 22.15 2.63
C ALA A 189 -12.71 20.98 2.22
N ASN A 190 -11.85 21.19 1.22
CA ASN A 190 -10.98 20.15 0.64
C ASN A 190 -10.03 19.50 1.67
N ASN A 191 -9.60 20.26 2.69
CA ASN A 191 -8.69 19.75 3.74
C ASN A 191 -9.37 18.75 4.68
N ALA A 192 -10.67 18.90 4.96
CA ALA A 192 -11.42 17.94 5.78
C ALA A 192 -11.62 16.61 5.02
N ARG A 193 -11.94 16.70 3.72
CA ARG A 193 -12.03 15.56 2.80
C ARG A 193 -10.71 14.80 2.72
N GLU A 194 -9.62 15.52 2.48
CA GLU A 194 -8.29 14.92 2.36
C GLU A 194 -7.85 14.27 3.69
N THR A 195 -8.13 14.94 4.82
CA THR A 195 -7.86 14.38 6.15
C THR A 195 -8.67 13.11 6.41
N PHE A 196 -9.95 13.08 6.03
CA PHE A 196 -10.82 11.91 6.18
C PHE A 196 -10.34 10.74 5.30
N ILE A 197 -10.10 10.97 4.01
CA ILE A 197 -9.60 9.97 3.05
C ILE A 197 -8.24 9.41 3.51
N LYS A 198 -7.33 10.26 3.99
CA LYS A 198 -6.01 9.83 4.50
C LYS A 198 -6.09 9.07 5.82
N SER A 199 -7.13 9.28 6.62
CA SER A 199 -7.28 8.66 7.95
C SER A 199 -8.02 7.32 7.90
N PHE A 200 -8.85 7.09 6.89
CA PHE A 200 -9.68 5.88 6.79
C PHE A 200 -8.88 4.57 6.64
N PRO A 201 -7.89 4.45 5.73
CA PRO A 201 -7.06 3.24 5.64
C PRO A 201 -6.35 2.93 6.97
N LYS A 202 -5.92 3.97 7.71
CA LYS A 202 -5.27 3.83 9.01
C LYS A 202 -6.23 3.33 10.09
N ALA A 203 -7.50 3.75 10.06
CA ALA A 203 -8.53 3.25 10.97
C ALA A 203 -8.88 1.79 10.69
N SER A 204 -8.96 1.39 9.41
CA SER A 204 -9.16 0.00 9.01
C SER A 204 -7.98 -0.89 9.41
N GLU A 205 -6.75 -0.43 9.14
CA GLU A 205 -5.51 -1.10 9.56
C GLU A 205 -5.47 -1.29 11.09
N LEU A 206 -5.86 -0.26 11.84
CA LEU A 206 -5.98 -0.33 13.29
C LEU A 206 -6.99 -1.40 13.73
N ARG A 207 -8.20 -1.43 13.14
CA ARG A 207 -9.22 -2.44 13.44
C ARG A 207 -8.68 -3.85 13.23
N ASN A 208 -8.00 -4.09 12.10
CA ASN A 208 -7.42 -5.40 11.79
C ASN A 208 -6.32 -5.79 12.78
N ARG A 209 -5.45 -4.83 13.16
CA ARG A 209 -4.43 -5.04 14.20
C ARG A 209 -5.06 -5.34 15.57
N MET A 210 -6.14 -4.65 15.96
CA MET A 210 -6.85 -4.92 17.21
C MET A 210 -7.50 -6.31 17.22
N ASN A 211 -8.11 -6.74 16.11
CA ASN A 211 -8.69 -8.07 15.98
C ASN A 211 -7.64 -9.19 16.06
N MET A 212 -6.45 -8.96 15.50
CA MET A 212 -5.33 -9.90 15.62
C MET A 212 -4.87 -10.02 17.09
N VAL A 213 -4.69 -8.89 17.78
CA VAL A 213 -4.30 -8.89 19.20
C VAL A 213 -5.37 -9.55 20.06
N LYS A 214 -6.67 -9.32 19.78
CA LYS A 214 -7.79 -10.00 20.45
C LYS A 214 -7.67 -11.52 20.39
N ARG A 215 -7.40 -12.08 19.20
CA ARG A 215 -7.22 -13.54 19.03
C ARG A 215 -6.07 -14.09 19.87
N TRP A 216 -4.95 -13.36 19.96
CA TRP A 216 -3.84 -13.76 20.83
C TRP A 216 -4.22 -13.69 22.31
N LEU A 217 -4.98 -12.68 22.71
CA LEU A 217 -5.44 -12.54 24.09
C LEU A 217 -6.43 -13.66 24.47
N ASP A 218 -7.30 -14.08 23.56
CA ASP A 218 -8.19 -15.22 23.77
C ASP A 218 -7.41 -16.51 24.00
N VAL A 219 -6.27 -16.70 23.32
CA VAL A 219 -5.34 -17.81 23.58
C VAL A 219 -4.64 -17.65 24.95
N VAL A 220 -4.27 -16.43 25.34
CA VAL A 220 -3.59 -16.16 26.63
C VAL A 220 -4.52 -16.34 27.84
N LYS A 221 -5.85 -16.21 27.69
CA LYS A 221 -6.80 -16.46 28.78
C LYS A 221 -6.83 -17.91 29.24
N ASP A 222 -6.51 -18.85 28.34
CA ASP A 222 -6.41 -20.26 28.65
C ASP A 222 -4.94 -20.68 28.76
N SER A 223 -4.42 -20.71 29.98
CA SER A 223 -3.05 -21.15 30.24
C SER A 223 -2.78 -22.62 29.90
N THR A 224 -3.82 -23.41 29.62
CA THR A 224 -3.68 -24.79 29.16
C THR A 224 -3.58 -24.91 27.63
N ASN A 225 -3.77 -23.80 26.90
CA ASN A 225 -3.66 -23.79 25.45
C ASN A 225 -2.19 -24.05 25.02
N PRO A 226 -1.93 -25.00 24.10
CA PRO A 226 -0.57 -25.35 23.68
C PRO A 226 0.18 -24.18 23.01
N HIS A 227 -0.53 -23.13 22.60
CA HIS A 227 0.05 -21.92 22.01
C HIS A 227 0.18 -20.74 22.98
N TYR A 228 -0.10 -20.94 24.28
CA TYR A 228 -0.08 -19.89 25.31
C TYR A 228 1.23 -19.09 25.30
N ASP A 229 2.38 -19.76 25.35
CA ASP A 229 3.68 -19.07 25.40
C ASP A 229 3.97 -18.26 24.13
N GLN A 230 3.60 -18.78 22.96
CA GLN A 230 3.77 -18.08 21.69
C GLN A 230 2.85 -16.86 21.60
N ALA A 231 1.58 -17.00 21.97
CA ALA A 231 0.62 -15.90 21.99
C ALA A 231 1.03 -14.83 23.01
N LEU A 232 1.50 -15.23 24.19
CA LEU A 232 2.02 -14.33 25.22
C LEU A 232 3.23 -13.53 24.73
N GLN A 233 4.16 -14.17 24.01
CA GLN A 233 5.31 -13.47 23.42
C GLN A 233 4.89 -12.50 22.30
N LEU A 234 3.89 -12.83 21.49
CA LEU A 234 3.35 -11.91 20.48
C LEU A 234 2.67 -10.69 21.11
N VAL A 235 1.87 -10.90 22.16
CA VAL A 235 1.29 -9.81 22.97
C VAL A 235 2.41 -8.96 23.58
N LYS A 236 3.41 -9.57 24.24
CA LYS A 236 4.59 -8.87 24.78
C LYS A 236 5.31 -8.04 23.72
N ASN A 237 5.57 -8.60 22.55
CA ASN A 237 6.25 -7.91 21.46
C ASN A 237 5.43 -6.73 20.90
N GLN A 238 4.11 -6.83 20.94
CA GLN A 238 3.24 -5.74 20.48
C GLN A 238 3.19 -4.58 21.50
N PHE A 239 3.24 -4.87 22.80
CA PHE A 239 3.09 -3.86 23.85
C PHE A 239 4.41 -3.36 24.47
N LEU A 240 5.49 -4.15 24.44
CA LEU A 240 6.75 -3.91 25.18
C LEU A 240 7.97 -3.60 24.29
N ARG A 241 7.82 -3.44 22.96
CA ARG A 241 8.97 -3.15 22.09
C ARG A 241 9.73 -1.89 22.55
N PRO A 242 11.08 -1.92 22.69
CA PRO A 242 11.84 -0.83 23.29
C PRO A 242 11.80 0.51 22.55
N ARG A 243 11.51 0.53 21.24
CA ARG A 243 11.37 1.78 20.47
C ARG A 243 10.09 2.56 20.80
N THR A 244 9.18 1.98 21.57
CA THR A 244 7.92 2.60 22.03
C THR A 244 7.88 2.79 23.55
N LEU A 245 9.03 2.77 24.25
CA LEU A 245 9.18 2.95 25.72
C LEU A 245 8.89 4.38 26.23
N LYS A 246 7.89 5.06 25.67
CA LYS A 246 6.98 5.85 26.49
C LYS A 246 5.69 5.05 26.55
N ALA A 247 5.46 4.39 27.69
CA ALA A 247 4.37 3.45 27.92
C ALA A 247 3.09 3.88 27.19
N GLY A 248 2.61 3.05 26.25
CA GLY A 248 1.38 3.30 25.49
C GLY A 248 1.55 3.93 24.10
N GLY A 249 2.75 4.20 23.58
CA GLY A 249 2.97 4.96 22.34
C GLY A 249 2.08 4.62 21.13
N ALA A 250 1.85 3.34 20.79
CA ALA A 250 0.99 3.01 19.65
C ALA A 250 -0.51 3.28 19.91
N LEU A 251 -1.01 2.98 21.12
CA LEU A 251 -2.40 3.25 21.51
C LEU A 251 -2.63 4.72 21.87
N ILE A 252 -1.62 5.42 22.38
CA ILE A 252 -1.63 6.86 22.69
C ILE A 252 -1.54 7.69 21.41
N VAL A 253 -0.71 7.32 20.44
CA VAL A 253 -0.68 7.99 19.12
C VAL A 253 -2.01 7.79 18.40
N THR A 254 -2.62 6.61 18.55
CA THR A 254 -3.93 6.30 17.97
C THR A 254 -5.07 7.01 18.70
N GLY A 255 -5.05 7.03 20.03
CA GLY A 255 -5.98 7.81 20.86
C GLY A 255 -5.83 9.31 20.62
N GLY A 256 -4.61 9.78 20.37
CA GLY A 256 -4.31 11.15 19.96
C GLY A 256 -4.87 11.49 18.58
N ALA A 257 -4.79 10.57 17.62
CA ALA A 257 -5.40 10.72 16.29
C ALA A 257 -6.94 10.72 16.36
N LEU A 258 -7.54 9.83 17.16
CA LEU A 258 -8.99 9.82 17.41
C LEU A 258 -9.46 11.08 18.16
N ARG A 259 -8.71 11.55 19.16
CA ARG A 259 -8.96 12.83 19.86
C ARG A 259 -8.79 14.02 18.91
N ALA A 260 -7.79 14.01 18.04
CA ALA A 260 -7.58 15.06 17.03
C ALA A 260 -8.71 15.05 16.00
N PHE A 261 -9.16 13.88 15.55
CA PHE A 261 -10.29 13.73 14.65
C PHE A 261 -11.60 14.22 15.29
N ALA A 262 -11.88 13.82 16.53
CA ALA A 262 -13.04 14.29 17.29
C ALA A 262 -12.99 15.81 17.55
N LYS A 263 -11.79 16.35 17.86
CA LYS A 263 -11.59 17.78 18.10
C LYS A 263 -11.77 18.60 16.82
N ILE A 264 -11.22 18.15 15.69
CA ILE A 264 -11.38 18.80 14.38
C ILE A 264 -12.85 18.79 13.97
N ALA A 265 -13.50 17.62 14.04
CA ALA A 265 -14.93 17.49 13.75
C ALA A 265 -15.76 18.45 14.61
N TRP A 266 -15.49 18.53 15.92
CA TRP A 266 -16.20 19.42 16.85
C TRP A 266 -15.95 20.91 16.60
N THR A 267 -14.71 21.31 16.28
CA THR A 267 -14.40 22.70 15.94
C THR A 267 -15.05 23.14 14.62
N THR A 268 -15.15 22.23 13.65
CA THR A 268 -15.86 22.48 12.38
C THR A 268 -17.36 22.58 12.59
N VAL A 269 -17.94 21.77 13.50
CA VAL A 269 -19.35 21.86 13.92
C VAL A 269 -19.66 23.21 14.57
N LEU A 270 -18.83 23.65 15.53
CA LEU A 270 -19.04 24.92 16.24
C LEU A 270 -18.82 26.14 15.33
N ALA A 271 -17.90 26.06 14.38
CA ALA A 271 -17.69 27.13 13.39
C ALA A 271 -18.86 27.24 12.38
N ALA A 272 -19.56 26.14 12.10
CA ALA A 272 -20.70 26.12 11.19
C ALA A 272 -22.07 26.37 11.88
N GLY A 273 -22.13 26.31 13.21
CA GLY A 273 -23.37 26.28 13.98
C GLY A 273 -23.67 27.52 14.83
N GLY A 274 -23.16 28.70 14.47
CA GLY A 274 -23.47 29.94 15.18
C GLY A 274 -24.87 30.49 14.89
N ASN A 275 -25.93 29.86 15.41
CA ASN A 275 -27.14 30.51 15.97
C ASN A 275 -28.26 29.50 16.32
N GLN A 276 -29.16 29.97 17.19
CA GLN A 276 -30.10 29.28 18.06
C GLN A 276 -30.84 28.02 17.54
N VAL A 277 -31.02 27.11 18.49
CA VAL A 277 -31.97 25.99 18.46
C VAL A 277 -33.37 26.53 18.66
N ASP A 278 -34.27 26.28 17.71
CA ASP A 278 -35.73 26.40 17.89
C ASP A 278 -36.43 25.08 17.55
N GLU A 279 -37.52 24.83 18.26
CA GLU A 279 -38.20 23.55 18.42
C GLU A 279 -38.88 22.97 17.16
N SER A 280 -38.99 21.64 17.15
CA SER A 280 -39.55 20.77 16.12
C SER A 280 -41.03 21.02 15.75
N PRO A 281 -41.45 20.66 14.53
CA PRO A 281 -42.81 20.18 14.30
C PRO A 281 -42.85 18.72 13.81
N THR A 282 -43.75 17.97 14.43
CA THR A 282 -44.20 16.62 14.08
C THR A 282 -45.04 16.63 12.80
N LEU A 283 -44.74 15.72 11.87
CA LEU A 283 -45.55 15.48 10.65
C LEU A 283 -46.02 14.02 10.60
N SER A 284 -47.33 13.84 10.66
CA SER A 284 -48.04 12.57 10.50
C SER A 284 -48.47 12.37 9.04
N LEU A 285 -48.26 11.17 8.52
CA LEU A 285 -48.70 10.74 7.17
C LEU A 285 -49.94 9.83 7.28
N PRO A 286 -50.94 9.97 6.37
CA PRO A 286 -52.11 9.11 6.37
C PRO A 286 -51.88 7.81 5.59
N SER A 287 -52.31 6.70 6.18
CA SER A 287 -52.41 5.39 5.55
C SER A 287 -53.67 5.31 4.68
N THR A 288 -53.52 4.83 3.45
CA THR A 288 -54.66 4.41 2.60
C THR A 288 -54.46 2.94 2.23
N SER A 289 -55.31 2.09 2.80
CA SER A 289 -55.42 0.67 2.49
C SER A 289 -56.39 0.49 1.32
N ALA A 290 -55.92 -0.10 0.22
CA ALA A 290 -56.76 -0.59 -0.86
C ALA A 290 -56.71 -2.12 -0.90
N THR A 291 -57.82 -2.74 -0.52
CA THR A 291 -58.08 -4.18 -0.60
C THR A 291 -58.36 -4.56 -2.05
N THR A 292 -57.57 -5.46 -2.63
CA THR A 292 -57.89 -6.10 -3.91
C THR A 292 -57.90 -7.62 -3.77
N THR A 293 -58.95 -8.19 -4.33
CA THR A 293 -59.42 -9.57 -4.24
C THR A 293 -58.59 -10.50 -5.13
N SER A 294 -58.16 -11.61 -4.57
CA SER A 294 -57.34 -12.65 -5.19
C SER A 294 -58.15 -13.54 -6.13
N THR A 295 -57.64 -13.73 -7.35
CA THR A 295 -57.99 -14.85 -8.24
C THR A 295 -56.75 -15.70 -8.46
N THR A 296 -56.82 -16.95 -8.00
CA THR A 296 -55.73 -17.93 -8.02
C THR A 296 -55.48 -18.43 -9.43
N SER A 297 -54.42 -17.91 -10.05
CA SER A 297 -53.79 -18.46 -11.25
C SER A 297 -52.44 -19.05 -10.82
N SER A 298 -52.28 -20.36 -10.96
CA SER A 298 -51.04 -21.08 -10.67
C SER A 298 -49.97 -20.72 -11.70
N SER A 299 -49.33 -19.57 -11.49
CA SER A 299 -48.10 -19.13 -12.14
C SER A 299 -46.94 -19.89 -11.50
N SER A 300 -46.38 -20.87 -12.20
CA SER A 300 -45.07 -21.43 -11.85
C SER A 300 -44.03 -20.33 -11.97
N THR A 301 -43.67 -19.72 -10.84
CA THR A 301 -42.62 -18.71 -10.77
C THR A 301 -41.34 -19.32 -11.37
N PRO A 302 -40.73 -18.71 -12.41
CA PRO A 302 -39.49 -19.22 -12.97
C PRO A 302 -38.46 -19.32 -11.86
N SER A 303 -37.97 -20.54 -11.64
CA SER A 303 -36.94 -20.82 -10.64
C SER A 303 -35.74 -19.94 -10.95
N ALA A 304 -35.33 -19.11 -9.99
CA ALA A 304 -34.24 -18.17 -10.19
C ALA A 304 -33.00 -18.91 -10.68
N THR A 305 -32.49 -18.54 -11.85
CA THR A 305 -31.25 -19.12 -12.38
C THR A 305 -30.13 -18.87 -11.37
N PRO A 306 -29.41 -19.90 -10.93
CA PRO A 306 -28.37 -19.74 -9.92
C PRO A 306 -27.30 -18.76 -10.39
N THR A 307 -26.96 -17.79 -9.55
CA THR A 307 -25.92 -16.79 -9.83
C THR A 307 -24.57 -17.48 -10.02
N ARG A 308 -23.98 -17.33 -11.21
CA ARG A 308 -22.63 -17.82 -11.51
C ARG A 308 -21.58 -16.81 -11.04
N LYS A 309 -20.45 -17.28 -10.53
CA LYS A 309 -19.32 -16.47 -10.05
C LYS A 309 -18.04 -16.88 -10.77
N GLN A 310 -17.10 -15.94 -10.90
CA GLN A 310 -15.82 -16.22 -11.54
C GLN A 310 -15.04 -17.31 -10.77
N CYS A 311 -14.54 -18.27 -11.51
CA CYS A 311 -13.80 -19.43 -11.05
C CYS A 311 -12.50 -19.60 -11.82
N PHE A 312 -11.57 -20.28 -11.18
CA PHE A 312 -10.35 -20.79 -11.78
C PHE A 312 -10.32 -22.30 -11.57
N VAL A 313 -10.09 -23.05 -12.65
CA VAL A 313 -9.91 -24.51 -12.66
C VAL A 313 -8.52 -24.81 -13.20
N MET A 314 -7.76 -25.65 -12.50
CA MET A 314 -6.40 -26.01 -12.88
C MET A 314 -6.23 -27.51 -12.91
N SER A 315 -5.64 -28.01 -14.00
CA SER A 315 -5.35 -29.42 -14.15
C SER A 315 -4.20 -29.86 -13.23
N LYS A 316 -4.12 -31.16 -12.95
CA LYS A 316 -2.89 -31.78 -12.47
C LYS A 316 -1.81 -31.66 -13.53
N ARG A 317 -0.55 -31.74 -13.10
CA ARG A 317 0.60 -31.78 -14.02
C ARG A 317 0.48 -32.98 -14.94
N HIS A 318 0.77 -32.75 -16.21
CA HIS A 318 0.72 -33.73 -17.30
C HIS A 318 -0.68 -34.30 -17.57
N ALA A 319 -1.75 -33.63 -17.12
CA ALA A 319 -3.09 -33.95 -17.59
C ALA A 319 -3.14 -33.84 -19.13
N ASP A 320 -3.82 -34.77 -19.78
CA ASP A 320 -3.97 -34.76 -21.24
C ASP A 320 -4.75 -33.51 -21.67
N ARG A 321 -4.18 -32.76 -22.63
CA ARG A 321 -4.75 -31.48 -23.09
C ARG A 321 -6.10 -31.66 -23.77
N THR A 322 -6.27 -32.75 -24.50
CA THR A 322 -7.52 -33.06 -25.20
C THR A 322 -8.60 -33.38 -24.17
N VAL A 323 -8.25 -34.16 -23.15
CA VAL A 323 -9.16 -34.49 -22.03
C VAL A 323 -9.57 -33.22 -21.28
N PHE A 324 -8.64 -32.33 -20.95
CA PHE A 324 -8.98 -31.10 -20.24
C PHE A 324 -9.80 -30.14 -21.10
N LYS A 325 -9.47 -29.98 -22.39
CA LYS A 325 -10.28 -29.18 -23.33
C LYS A 325 -11.70 -29.72 -23.44
N GLN A 326 -11.86 -31.03 -23.62
CA GLN A 326 -13.18 -31.67 -23.64
C GLN A 326 -13.92 -31.43 -22.31
N PHE A 327 -13.23 -31.53 -21.17
CA PHE A 327 -13.81 -31.21 -19.87
C PHE A 327 -14.30 -29.76 -19.79
N THR A 328 -13.57 -28.79 -20.34
CA THR A 328 -14.04 -27.39 -20.36
C THR A 328 -15.30 -27.21 -21.22
N GLU A 329 -15.39 -27.92 -22.36
CA GLU A 329 -16.59 -27.95 -23.20
C GLU A 329 -17.79 -28.59 -22.46
N GLU A 330 -17.55 -29.67 -21.72
CA GLU A 330 -18.59 -30.33 -20.89
C GLU A 330 -19.01 -29.48 -19.68
N LEU A 331 -18.11 -28.69 -19.11
CA LEU A 331 -18.33 -27.93 -17.89
C LEU A 331 -19.31 -26.76 -18.11
N ASP A 332 -19.13 -26.01 -19.20
CA ASP A 332 -19.92 -24.80 -19.45
C ASP A 332 -20.09 -24.46 -20.94
N GLY A 333 -19.80 -25.41 -21.84
CA GLY A 333 -19.78 -25.18 -23.28
C GLY A 333 -18.47 -24.58 -23.80
N GLY A 334 -17.42 -24.50 -22.98
CA GLY A 334 -16.13 -23.94 -23.40
C GLY A 334 -16.14 -22.41 -23.50
N VAL A 335 -17.03 -21.74 -22.75
CA VAL A 335 -17.23 -20.28 -22.83
C VAL A 335 -16.15 -19.48 -22.09
N GLY A 336 -15.36 -20.14 -21.25
CA GLY A 336 -14.28 -19.55 -20.49
C GLY A 336 -12.99 -19.43 -21.28
N ASP A 337 -11.97 -18.87 -20.63
CA ASP A 337 -10.63 -18.71 -21.17
C ASP A 337 -9.73 -19.89 -20.76
N LEU A 338 -9.32 -20.69 -21.73
CA LEU A 338 -8.43 -21.84 -21.56
C LEU A 338 -7.00 -21.44 -21.89
N THR A 339 -6.15 -21.42 -20.87
CA THR A 339 -4.71 -21.22 -21.02
C THR A 339 -3.98 -22.56 -20.90
N VAL A 340 -3.17 -22.88 -21.90
CA VAL A 340 -2.36 -24.10 -21.93
C VAL A 340 -0.89 -23.72 -21.80
N SER A 341 -0.26 -24.12 -20.70
CA SER A 341 1.15 -23.84 -20.49
C SER A 341 2.04 -25.03 -20.79
N ASP A 342 2.83 -24.92 -21.85
CA ASP A 342 3.88 -25.90 -22.16
C ASP A 342 4.93 -25.95 -21.05
N ALA A 343 5.26 -24.80 -20.45
CA ALA A 343 6.32 -24.66 -19.46
C ALA A 343 6.02 -25.42 -18.15
N PHE A 344 4.76 -25.40 -17.71
CA PHE A 344 4.36 -25.96 -16.42
C PHE A 344 3.68 -27.31 -16.51
N SER A 345 3.33 -27.76 -17.72
CA SER A 345 2.60 -29.00 -17.98
C SER A 345 1.25 -29.09 -17.28
N TRP A 346 0.69 -27.98 -16.81
CA TRP A 346 -0.70 -27.87 -16.36
C TRP A 346 -1.49 -27.01 -17.33
N GLN A 347 -2.81 -27.08 -17.24
CA GLN A 347 -3.73 -26.22 -17.96
C GLN A 347 -4.59 -25.47 -16.96
N THR A 348 -4.99 -24.26 -17.30
CA THR A 348 -5.85 -23.42 -16.47
C THR A 348 -7.04 -22.96 -17.27
N TYR A 349 -8.21 -22.95 -16.64
CA TYR A 349 -9.46 -22.53 -17.25
C TYR A 349 -10.17 -21.53 -16.35
N ARG A 350 -10.47 -20.35 -16.89
CA ARG A 350 -11.14 -19.26 -16.18
C ARG A 350 -12.54 -19.08 -16.74
N THR A 351 -13.54 -19.19 -15.88
CA THR A 351 -14.94 -19.16 -16.31
C THR A 351 -15.87 -18.70 -15.18
N PHE A 352 -17.17 -18.63 -15.42
CA PHE A 352 -18.18 -18.35 -14.41
C PHE A 352 -18.93 -19.63 -14.07
N LEU A 353 -18.83 -20.13 -12.84
CA LEU A 353 -19.52 -21.35 -12.41
C LEU A 353 -20.54 -21.06 -11.31
N ASN A 354 -21.59 -21.87 -11.21
CA ASN A 354 -22.36 -22.01 -9.97
C ASN A 354 -21.72 -23.06 -9.05
N GLN A 355 -22.22 -23.22 -7.81
CA GLN A 355 -21.63 -24.16 -6.84
C GLN A 355 -21.64 -25.60 -7.35
N THR A 356 -22.71 -26.05 -8.00
CA THR A 356 -22.83 -27.41 -8.53
C THR A 356 -21.81 -27.68 -9.63
N GLU A 357 -21.59 -26.71 -10.52
CA GLU A 357 -20.56 -26.79 -11.57
C GLU A 357 -19.14 -26.80 -10.97
N LEU A 358 -18.90 -26.01 -9.91
CA LEU A 358 -17.62 -26.02 -9.20
C LEU A 358 -17.34 -27.35 -8.49
N ASP A 359 -18.36 -27.93 -7.87
CA ASP A 359 -18.27 -29.26 -7.24
C ASP A 359 -18.00 -30.35 -8.29
N TYR A 360 -18.64 -30.26 -9.46
CA TYR A 360 -18.35 -31.13 -10.60
C TYR A 360 -16.90 -31.01 -11.07
N ALA A 361 -16.37 -29.78 -11.21
CA ALA A 361 -14.97 -29.57 -11.56
C ALA A 361 -14.01 -30.20 -10.53
N ASN A 362 -14.26 -30.00 -9.24
CA ASN A 362 -13.46 -30.60 -8.16
C ASN A 362 -13.57 -32.13 -8.07
N SER A 363 -14.62 -32.74 -8.64
CA SER A 363 -14.79 -34.20 -8.66
C SER A 363 -13.87 -34.92 -9.67
N LYS A 364 -13.26 -34.19 -10.61
CA LYS A 364 -12.42 -34.77 -11.66
C LYS A 364 -11.03 -35.11 -11.14
N ASP A 365 -10.59 -36.34 -11.41
CA ASP A 365 -9.30 -36.85 -10.94
C ASP A 365 -8.09 -36.18 -11.61
N PHE A 366 -8.24 -35.61 -12.80
CA PHE A 366 -7.21 -34.82 -13.47
C PHE A 366 -7.25 -33.32 -13.11
N VAL A 367 -8.22 -32.87 -12.31
CA VAL A 367 -8.24 -31.50 -11.77
C VAL A 367 -7.41 -31.46 -10.48
N ASN A 368 -6.53 -30.48 -10.38
CA ASN A 368 -5.72 -30.24 -9.19
C ASN A 368 -6.48 -29.35 -8.19
N VAL A 369 -7.07 -28.27 -8.69
CA VAL A 369 -7.87 -27.35 -7.88
C VAL A 369 -8.91 -26.67 -8.77
N ALA A 370 -10.14 -26.54 -8.27
CA ALA A 370 -11.12 -25.60 -8.78
C ALA A 370 -11.64 -24.74 -7.64
N GLY A 371 -11.58 -23.42 -7.79
CA GLY A 371 -11.98 -22.49 -6.73
C GLY A 371 -12.58 -21.20 -7.28
N TRP A 372 -13.28 -20.48 -6.40
CA TRP A 372 -13.70 -19.11 -6.69
C TRP A 372 -12.47 -18.24 -6.89
N SER A 373 -12.42 -17.50 -8.01
CA SER A 373 -11.49 -16.40 -8.10
C SER A 373 -11.97 -15.37 -7.09
N ALA A 374 -11.10 -14.94 -6.17
CA ALA A 374 -11.32 -13.64 -5.55
C ALA A 374 -11.53 -12.67 -6.73
N ALA A 375 -12.65 -11.93 -6.73
CA ALA A 375 -12.91 -10.98 -7.80
C ALA A 375 -11.65 -10.13 -7.99
N ALA A 376 -11.30 -9.74 -9.21
CA ALA A 376 -10.07 -9.01 -9.53
C ALA A 376 -9.83 -7.70 -8.72
N ASN A 377 -10.76 -7.33 -7.84
CA ASN A 377 -10.72 -6.20 -6.92
C ASN A 377 -10.48 -6.59 -5.44
N GLN A 378 -10.31 -7.87 -5.09
CA GLN A 378 -9.89 -8.29 -3.75
C GLN A 378 -8.37 -8.47 -3.73
N ASP A 379 -7.72 -7.66 -2.88
CA ASP A 379 -6.28 -7.67 -2.66
C ASP A 379 -5.77 -9.10 -2.46
N TRP A 380 -4.72 -9.46 -3.21
CA TRP A 380 -3.99 -10.73 -3.11
C TRP A 380 -3.53 -11.08 -1.70
N ASP A 381 -3.48 -10.10 -0.80
CA ASP A 381 -3.25 -10.29 0.63
C ASP A 381 -4.23 -11.31 1.24
N GLU A 382 -5.48 -11.35 0.79
CA GLU A 382 -6.51 -12.28 1.30
C GLU A 382 -6.30 -13.73 0.76
N TRP A 383 -5.74 -13.88 -0.45
CA TRP A 383 -5.41 -15.18 -1.02
C TRP A 383 -4.25 -15.86 -0.28
N SER A 384 -3.21 -15.09 0.09
CA SER A 384 -2.05 -15.61 0.83
C SER A 384 -2.43 -16.24 2.18
N HIS A 385 -3.58 -15.86 2.74
CA HIS A 385 -4.06 -16.32 4.03
C HIS A 385 -5.09 -17.46 3.95
N THR A 386 -5.83 -17.59 2.85
CA THR A 386 -6.96 -18.53 2.72
C THR A 386 -6.56 -19.90 2.15
N THR A 387 -5.50 -20.00 1.36
CA THR A 387 -4.99 -21.31 0.87
C THR A 387 -4.15 -22.07 1.90
N ASN A 388 -4.10 -21.61 3.15
CA ASN A 388 -3.43 -22.32 4.25
C ASN A 388 -4.29 -23.47 4.84
N THR A 389 -5.38 -23.83 4.17
CA THR A 389 -6.15 -25.06 4.45
C THR A 389 -5.52 -26.25 3.74
N SER A 390 -4.50 -26.82 4.38
CA SER A 390 -4.08 -28.23 4.19
C SER A 390 -3.91 -28.70 2.73
N LEU A 391 -3.10 -28.00 1.94
CA LEU A 391 -2.25 -28.74 1.00
C LEU A 391 -1.35 -29.61 1.88
N LYS A 392 -1.73 -30.89 2.05
CA LYS A 392 -0.83 -31.89 2.63
C LYS A 392 0.42 -31.84 1.75
N GLU A 393 1.46 -31.18 2.23
CA GLU A 393 2.79 -31.24 1.65
C GLU A 393 3.13 -32.73 1.58
N GLN A 394 2.93 -33.33 0.42
CA GLN A 394 3.58 -34.59 0.09
C GLN A 394 5.06 -34.24 0.17
N PRO A 395 5.84 -34.81 1.10
CA PRO A 395 7.25 -34.51 1.19
C PRO A 395 7.87 -34.93 -0.14
N ILE A 396 8.11 -33.94 -1.01
CA ILE A 396 8.91 -34.15 -2.19
C ILE A 396 10.29 -34.40 -1.59
N ASP A 397 10.73 -35.65 -1.61
CA ASP A 397 12.08 -36.06 -1.21
C ASP A 397 13.06 -35.54 -2.27
N LEU A 398 13.18 -34.21 -2.34
CA LEU A 398 14.20 -33.56 -3.12
C LEU A 398 15.51 -34.00 -2.49
N PRO A 399 16.44 -34.59 -3.27
CA PRO A 399 17.75 -34.95 -2.75
C PRO A 399 18.31 -33.71 -2.07
N LYS A 400 18.57 -33.82 -0.76
CA LYS A 400 19.11 -32.71 0.03
C LYS A 400 20.24 -32.10 -0.80
N PRO A 401 20.14 -30.83 -1.21
CA PRO A 401 21.17 -30.24 -2.03
C PRO A 401 22.47 -30.48 -1.27
N LYS A 402 23.41 -31.22 -1.89
CA LYS A 402 24.75 -31.39 -1.33
C LYS A 402 25.16 -29.98 -0.95
N ARG A 403 25.29 -29.72 0.35
CA ARG A 403 25.62 -28.38 0.85
C ARG A 403 26.78 -27.93 -0.02
N ALA A 404 26.55 -26.86 -0.79
CA ALA A 404 27.62 -26.28 -1.57
C ALA A 404 28.80 -26.12 -0.60
N PRO A 405 30.01 -26.56 -0.99
CA PRO A 405 31.16 -26.47 -0.11
C PRO A 405 31.17 -25.08 0.52
N VAL A 406 31.25 -25.02 1.84
CA VAL A 406 31.45 -23.78 2.61
C VAL A 406 32.53 -23.01 1.87
N LEU A 407 32.19 -21.81 1.39
CA LEU A 407 32.98 -20.94 0.51
C LEU A 407 34.48 -21.28 0.55
N ALA A 408 35.03 -21.72 -0.59
CA ALA A 408 36.47 -21.86 -0.76
C ALA A 408 37.18 -20.51 -0.51
N PRO A 409 38.46 -20.49 -0.11
CA PRO A 409 39.02 -19.48 0.80
C PRO A 409 39.28 -18.07 0.24
N THR A 410 38.95 -17.79 -1.03
CA THR A 410 39.23 -16.48 -1.66
C THR A 410 38.02 -15.56 -1.57
N VAL A 411 37.66 -15.21 -0.34
CA VAL A 411 36.75 -14.11 -0.06
C VAL A 411 37.48 -12.80 -0.37
N LYS A 412 37.03 -12.08 -1.39
CA LYS A 412 37.51 -10.75 -1.73
C LYS A 412 36.81 -9.69 -0.88
N ARG A 413 37.41 -8.51 -0.84
CA ARG A 413 36.95 -7.37 -0.04
C ARG A 413 36.76 -6.16 -0.94
N ARG A 414 35.61 -5.47 -0.81
CA ARG A 414 35.30 -4.22 -1.49
C ARG A 414 35.17 -3.13 -0.42
N SER A 415 36.11 -2.18 -0.41
CA SER A 415 36.05 -1.00 0.45
C SER A 415 35.05 0.02 -0.07
N GLY A 416 34.49 0.84 0.81
CA GLY A 416 33.51 1.89 0.44
C GLY A 416 32.19 1.33 -0.09
N SER A 417 31.77 0.15 0.37
CA SER A 417 30.52 -0.47 -0.07
C SER A 417 29.31 0.23 0.52
N GLU A 418 28.16 0.16 -0.15
CA GLU A 418 26.89 0.70 0.37
C GLU A 418 26.36 -0.06 1.59
N ASN A 419 25.50 0.60 2.36
CA ASN A 419 25.01 0.09 3.64
C ASN A 419 24.29 -1.27 3.53
N HIS A 420 23.56 -1.54 2.43
CA HIS A 420 22.89 -2.83 2.25
C HIS A 420 23.88 -3.98 2.04
N LEU A 421 24.99 -3.75 1.33
CA LEU A 421 26.04 -4.76 1.13
C LEU A 421 26.74 -5.06 2.46
N LYS A 422 27.02 -4.02 3.25
CA LYS A 422 27.61 -4.18 4.59
C LYS A 422 26.78 -5.14 5.46
N LEU A 423 25.46 -4.94 5.48
CA LEU A 423 24.53 -5.76 6.26
C LEU A 423 24.57 -7.25 5.87
N ILE A 424 24.78 -7.57 4.58
CA ILE A 424 24.84 -8.95 4.10
C ILE A 424 26.16 -9.63 4.51
N SER A 425 27.28 -8.92 4.43
CA SER A 425 28.59 -9.48 4.79
C SER A 425 28.85 -9.59 6.30
N GLN A 426 28.19 -8.77 7.11
CA GLN A 426 28.40 -8.73 8.55
C GLN A 426 27.49 -9.77 9.22
N LYS A 427 28.07 -10.87 9.72
CA LYS A 427 27.36 -11.78 10.63
C LYS A 427 26.72 -10.96 11.75
N SER A 428 25.43 -11.20 11.99
CA SER A 428 24.63 -10.57 13.05
C SER A 428 25.47 -10.33 14.31
N ARG A 429 25.52 -9.07 14.77
CA ARG A 429 26.25 -8.60 15.96
C ARG A 429 25.72 -9.18 17.29
N THR A 430 24.93 -10.25 17.25
CA THR A 430 24.28 -10.85 18.41
C THR A 430 25.25 -11.59 19.34
N SER A 431 26.50 -11.84 18.95
CA SER A 431 27.55 -12.23 19.90
C SER A 431 28.43 -11.03 20.26
N HIS A 432 28.19 -10.43 21.42
CA HIS A 432 28.97 -9.30 21.95
C HIS A 432 30.47 -9.59 22.19
N ASN A 433 30.99 -10.77 21.86
CA ASN A 433 32.37 -11.16 22.18
C ASN A 433 33.12 -11.97 21.12
N HIS A 434 32.63 -12.09 19.88
CA HIS A 434 33.40 -12.80 18.86
C HIS A 434 34.14 -11.85 17.93
N VAL A 435 35.43 -11.66 18.25
CA VAL A 435 36.45 -10.99 17.44
C VAL A 435 36.76 -11.86 16.21
N ILE A 436 35.82 -11.98 15.28
CA ILE A 436 36.21 -12.23 13.88
C ILE A 436 36.51 -10.84 13.33
N GLY A 437 37.79 -10.65 12.96
CA GLY A 437 38.43 -9.35 12.73
C GLY A 437 37.49 -8.27 12.21
N LYS A 438 37.45 -7.13 12.92
CA LYS A 438 36.70 -5.94 12.52
C LYS A 438 37.03 -5.63 11.06
N LEU A 439 36.16 -6.00 10.14
CA LEU A 439 36.10 -5.32 8.86
C LEU A 439 35.90 -3.84 9.21
N PRO A 440 36.70 -2.92 8.67
CA PRO A 440 36.36 -1.52 8.61
C PRO A 440 34.87 -1.39 8.25
N PRO A 441 34.20 -0.41 8.87
CA PRO A 441 32.75 -0.29 8.77
C PRO A 441 32.26 -0.16 7.33
N ASP A 442 33.14 0.10 6.36
CA ASP A 442 32.79 0.35 4.96
C ASP A 442 33.06 -0.83 4.02
N ASP A 443 33.38 -2.01 4.55
CA ASP A 443 33.82 -3.12 3.71
C ASP A 443 32.80 -4.24 3.59
N TYR A 444 32.70 -4.75 2.36
CA TYR A 444 31.86 -5.89 1.99
C TYR A 444 32.76 -7.05 1.56
N THR A 445 32.52 -8.23 2.13
CA THR A 445 33.17 -9.47 1.72
C THR A 445 32.31 -10.23 0.72
N TYR A 446 32.94 -10.72 -0.35
CA TYR A 446 32.24 -11.37 -1.45
C TYR A 446 33.07 -12.46 -2.11
N ASP A 447 32.40 -13.38 -2.80
CA ASP A 447 33.03 -14.38 -3.65
C ASP A 447 33.39 -13.77 -5.02
N GLU A 448 34.58 -14.06 -5.54
CA GLU A 448 35.09 -13.42 -6.77
C GLU A 448 34.22 -13.66 -8.02
N LEU A 449 33.42 -14.72 -8.03
CA LEU A 449 32.53 -15.04 -9.14
C LEU A 449 31.34 -14.09 -9.19
N LEU A 450 30.92 -13.47 -8.07
CA LEU A 450 29.84 -12.47 -8.03
C LEU A 450 28.59 -12.89 -8.83
N GLY A 451 28.21 -14.17 -8.73
CA GLY A 451 27.06 -14.73 -9.45
C GLY A 451 27.30 -15.07 -10.93
N LYS A 452 28.55 -15.03 -11.42
CA LYS A 452 28.91 -15.45 -12.78
C LYS A 452 28.36 -16.85 -13.07
N GLY A 453 27.75 -17.01 -14.24
CA GLY A 453 27.08 -18.26 -14.62
C GLY A 453 25.72 -18.43 -13.97
N SER A 454 25.13 -17.36 -13.43
CA SER A 454 23.74 -17.35 -12.97
C SER A 454 22.95 -16.29 -13.74
N THR A 455 21.65 -16.49 -13.88
CA THR A 455 20.70 -15.49 -14.38
C THR A 455 19.66 -15.20 -13.31
N ILE A 456 19.50 -13.93 -12.95
CA ILE A 456 18.50 -13.47 -11.99
C ILE A 456 17.32 -12.89 -12.78
N TYR A 457 16.15 -13.47 -12.59
CA TYR A 457 14.88 -13.02 -13.12
C TYR A 457 14.25 -12.10 -12.07
N VAL A 458 14.13 -10.81 -12.38
CA VAL A 458 13.57 -9.80 -11.47
C VAL A 458 12.17 -9.45 -11.96
N PHE A 459 11.17 -9.72 -11.13
CA PHE A 459 9.76 -9.45 -11.44
C PHE A 459 9.32 -8.22 -10.65
N ASP A 460 9.07 -7.09 -11.33
CA ASP A 460 8.73 -5.84 -10.63
C ASP A 460 7.91 -4.85 -11.51
N THR A 461 7.85 -3.59 -11.09
CA THR A 461 7.04 -2.48 -11.60
C THR A 461 7.56 -1.80 -12.87
N GLY A 462 8.76 -2.20 -13.32
CA GLY A 462 9.46 -1.60 -14.46
C GLY A 462 10.93 -1.38 -14.13
N PHE A 463 11.71 -0.97 -15.14
CA PHE A 463 13.15 -0.80 -15.02
C PHE A 463 13.66 0.34 -15.91
N ASN A 464 14.45 1.26 -15.34
CA ASN A 464 15.22 2.21 -16.13
C ASN A 464 16.38 1.48 -16.83
N MET A 465 16.15 0.99 -18.05
CA MET A 465 17.14 0.22 -18.82
C MET A 465 18.44 0.97 -19.14
N PHE A 466 18.44 2.30 -19.01
CA PHE A 466 19.63 3.15 -19.21
C PHE A 466 20.40 3.40 -17.90
N HIS A 467 19.97 2.82 -16.79
CA HIS A 467 20.67 2.93 -15.52
C HIS A 467 22.04 2.27 -15.61
N GLU A 468 23.08 2.93 -15.11
CA GLU A 468 24.48 2.50 -15.22
C GLU A 468 24.75 1.12 -14.60
N ASP A 469 23.94 0.72 -13.61
CA ASP A 469 24.05 -0.62 -13.01
C ASP A 469 23.69 -1.74 -13.98
N PHE A 470 22.95 -1.46 -15.05
CA PHE A 470 22.54 -2.45 -16.06
C PHE A 470 23.51 -2.55 -17.25
N ALA A 471 24.69 -1.92 -17.15
CA ALA A 471 25.72 -2.07 -18.18
C ALA A 471 26.17 -3.55 -18.37
N LEU A 472 26.47 -3.91 -19.62
CA LEU A 472 26.71 -5.28 -20.11
C LEU A 472 28.10 -5.87 -19.78
N ASN A 473 28.85 -5.34 -18.81
CA ASN A 473 30.27 -5.62 -18.54
C ASN A 473 30.63 -7.14 -18.35
N GLY A 474 30.71 -7.89 -19.44
CA GLY A 474 30.88 -9.35 -19.45
C GLY A 474 29.65 -10.16 -19.00
N ARG A 475 28.45 -9.56 -19.00
CA ARG A 475 27.17 -10.18 -18.60
C ARG A 475 26.05 -9.77 -19.57
N LYS A 476 24.91 -10.47 -19.51
CA LYS A 476 23.70 -10.13 -20.26
C LYS A 476 22.67 -9.43 -19.39
N VAL A 477 21.92 -8.51 -19.97
CA VAL A 477 20.73 -7.90 -19.37
C VAL A 477 19.63 -7.96 -20.41
N ASP A 478 18.72 -8.90 -20.22
CA ASP A 478 17.53 -9.11 -21.04
C ASP A 478 16.32 -8.48 -20.35
N SER A 479 15.24 -8.24 -21.09
CA SER A 479 14.03 -7.61 -20.56
C SER A 479 12.75 -8.13 -21.22
N TYR A 480 11.65 -8.09 -20.46
CA TYR A 480 10.33 -8.44 -20.94
C TYR A 480 9.26 -7.58 -20.26
N VAL A 481 8.28 -7.13 -21.05
CA VAL A 481 7.11 -6.39 -20.57
C VAL A 481 5.91 -7.32 -20.71
N VAL A 482 5.24 -7.59 -19.61
CA VAL A 482 3.95 -8.30 -19.64
C VAL A 482 2.91 -7.37 -20.29
N PRO A 483 2.09 -7.86 -21.25
CA PRO A 483 1.07 -7.05 -21.92
C PRO A 483 0.06 -6.40 -20.97
N ASN A 484 -0.51 -5.27 -21.38
CA ASN A 484 -1.58 -4.56 -20.68
C ASN A 484 -2.89 -5.36 -20.65
N THR A 485 -3.10 -6.26 -21.60
CA THR A 485 -4.24 -7.20 -21.54
C THR A 485 -4.22 -8.02 -20.25
N GLU A 486 -3.01 -8.34 -19.76
CA GLU A 486 -2.82 -9.09 -18.52
C GLU A 486 -2.64 -8.17 -17.32
N THR A 487 -1.88 -7.08 -17.44
CA THR A 487 -1.55 -6.20 -16.29
C THR A 487 -2.62 -5.15 -15.96
N LEU A 488 -3.47 -4.76 -16.93
CA LEU A 488 -4.48 -3.72 -16.81
C LEU A 488 -5.86 -4.17 -17.34
N PRO A 489 -6.39 -5.34 -16.91
CA PRO A 489 -7.64 -5.85 -17.43
C PRO A 489 -8.79 -4.89 -17.14
N GLY A 490 -9.61 -4.62 -18.15
CA GLY A 490 -10.77 -3.72 -18.05
C GLY A 490 -10.45 -2.23 -18.01
N ILE A 491 -9.18 -1.82 -18.14
CA ILE A 491 -8.80 -0.41 -18.27
C ILE A 491 -8.86 -0.02 -19.77
N PRO A 492 -9.58 1.05 -20.14
CA PRO A 492 -9.58 1.57 -21.52
C PRO A 492 -8.16 1.90 -22.02
N GLU A 493 -7.86 1.54 -23.27
CA GLU A 493 -6.52 1.67 -23.87
C GLU A 493 -5.96 3.10 -23.79
N ASP A 494 -6.79 4.12 -23.96
CA ASP A 494 -6.41 5.54 -23.87
C ASP A 494 -6.00 6.00 -22.46
N LEU A 495 -6.38 5.21 -21.44
CA LEU A 495 -5.99 5.40 -20.05
C LEU A 495 -4.80 4.54 -19.64
N GLN A 496 -4.37 3.56 -20.45
CA GLN A 496 -3.24 2.70 -20.09
C GLN A 496 -1.91 3.44 -20.24
N ALA A 497 -0.93 3.09 -19.40
CA ALA A 497 0.46 3.46 -19.67
C ALA A 497 0.99 2.66 -20.87
N PRO A 498 1.98 3.19 -21.61
CA PRO A 498 2.66 2.44 -22.65
C PRO A 498 3.17 1.07 -22.15
N GLU A 499 3.12 0.08 -23.03
CA GLU A 499 3.73 -1.24 -22.81
C GLU A 499 5.25 -1.16 -23.03
N ASP A 500 5.93 -0.44 -22.15
CA ASP A 500 7.38 -0.31 -22.15
C ASP A 500 7.98 -0.60 -20.77
N MET A 501 9.31 -0.57 -20.68
CA MET A 501 10.05 -0.85 -19.46
C MET A 501 10.00 0.29 -18.43
N THR A 502 9.29 1.40 -18.68
CA THR A 502 9.29 2.56 -17.77
C THR A 502 8.95 2.15 -16.33
N ASP A 503 9.83 2.54 -15.41
CA ASP A 503 9.68 2.32 -13.98
C ASP A 503 9.04 3.54 -13.31
N TYR A 504 7.70 3.53 -13.23
CA TYR A 504 6.96 4.65 -12.64
C TYR A 504 7.16 4.80 -11.12
N LYS A 505 7.76 3.80 -10.46
CA LYS A 505 7.95 3.77 -8.99
C LYS A 505 9.43 3.82 -8.58
N ASN A 506 10.35 3.68 -9.53
CA ASN A 506 11.77 3.41 -9.31
C ASN A 506 12.05 2.16 -8.46
N HIS A 507 11.04 1.31 -8.24
CA HIS A 507 11.14 0.18 -7.33
C HIS A 507 11.88 -0.98 -8.01
N GLY A 508 11.48 -1.35 -9.22
CA GLY A 508 12.11 -2.44 -9.96
C GLY A 508 13.56 -2.14 -10.32
N THR A 509 13.87 -0.89 -10.68
CA THR A 509 15.24 -0.43 -10.90
C THR A 509 16.09 -0.61 -9.65
N GLY A 510 15.58 -0.23 -8.47
CA GLY A 510 16.27 -0.38 -7.20
C GLY A 510 16.51 -1.85 -6.84
N VAL A 511 15.48 -2.69 -6.97
CA VAL A 511 15.55 -4.13 -6.69
C VAL A 511 16.57 -4.82 -7.60
N ALA A 512 16.51 -4.59 -8.91
CA ALA A 512 17.46 -5.17 -9.86
C ALA A 512 18.89 -4.67 -9.64
N SER A 513 19.07 -3.39 -9.30
CA SER A 513 20.37 -2.81 -8.98
C SER A 513 20.98 -3.47 -7.74
N VAL A 514 20.19 -3.70 -6.69
CA VAL A 514 20.65 -4.41 -5.48
C VAL A 514 20.94 -5.90 -5.76
N ALA A 515 20.11 -6.56 -6.57
CA ALA A 515 20.29 -7.99 -6.85
C ALA A 515 21.55 -8.25 -7.68
N GLY A 516 21.72 -7.53 -8.79
CA GLY A 516 22.79 -7.78 -9.75
C GLY A 516 23.28 -6.55 -10.50
N GLY A 517 23.09 -5.35 -9.98
CA GLY A 517 23.69 -4.13 -10.53
C GLY A 517 25.22 -4.17 -10.52
N LEU A 518 25.85 -3.47 -11.47
CA LEU A 518 27.30 -3.47 -11.62
C LEU A 518 28.02 -2.88 -10.40
N ARG A 519 27.53 -1.73 -9.89
CA ARG A 519 28.11 -1.02 -8.74
C ARG A 519 27.53 -1.53 -7.43
N TYR A 520 26.21 -1.62 -7.35
CA TYR A 520 25.51 -1.85 -6.08
C TYR A 520 25.02 -3.29 -5.88
N GLY A 521 25.21 -4.15 -6.88
CA GLY A 521 24.70 -5.50 -6.88
C GLY A 521 25.49 -6.47 -6.01
N VAL A 522 24.76 -7.31 -5.28
CA VAL A 522 25.31 -8.47 -4.55
C VAL A 522 25.95 -9.47 -5.53
N ALA A 523 25.31 -9.70 -6.68
CA ALA A 523 25.77 -10.61 -7.72
C ALA A 523 26.07 -9.85 -9.04
N SER A 524 26.98 -8.89 -8.99
CA SER A 524 27.29 -7.96 -10.09
C SER A 524 27.83 -8.60 -11.39
N LYS A 525 28.15 -9.90 -11.41
CA LYS A 525 28.51 -10.67 -12.62
C LYS A 525 27.41 -11.65 -13.07
N ALA A 526 26.26 -11.68 -12.40
CA ALA A 526 25.11 -12.43 -12.87
C ALA A 526 24.50 -11.73 -14.11
N ASN A 527 23.93 -12.55 -15.00
CA ASN A 527 23.03 -12.04 -16.01
C ASN A 527 21.71 -11.61 -15.34
N LEU A 528 21.01 -10.66 -15.94
CA LEU A 528 19.69 -10.22 -15.50
C LEU A 528 18.66 -10.50 -16.60
N CYS A 529 17.46 -10.88 -16.19
CA CYS A 529 16.25 -10.88 -17.01
C CYS A 529 15.21 -10.05 -16.26
N LEU A 530 14.94 -8.84 -16.74
CA LEU A 530 14.12 -7.83 -16.08
C LEU A 530 12.69 -7.92 -16.61
N ILE A 531 11.75 -8.38 -15.78
CA ILE A 531 10.38 -8.69 -16.18
C ILE A 531 9.42 -7.72 -15.49
N LYS A 532 8.78 -6.84 -16.27
CA LYS A 532 7.79 -5.89 -15.76
C LYS A 532 6.41 -6.57 -15.66
N ILE A 533 5.94 -6.79 -14.43
CA ILE A 533 4.70 -7.52 -14.10
C ILE A 533 3.56 -6.62 -13.60
N SER A 534 3.85 -5.35 -13.34
CA SER A 534 2.85 -4.34 -12.96
C SER A 534 3.01 -3.15 -13.89
N ASN A 535 1.89 -2.64 -14.39
CA ASN A 535 1.87 -1.40 -15.15
C ASN A 535 0.99 -0.36 -14.47
N CYS A 536 0.94 0.82 -15.07
CA CYS A 536 0.18 1.95 -14.56
C CYS A 536 -0.95 2.34 -15.51
N ALA A 537 -1.94 3.04 -14.99
CA ALA A 537 -2.97 3.69 -15.79
C ALA A 537 -3.11 5.16 -15.36
N LYS A 538 -3.52 6.04 -16.27
CA LYS A 538 -3.92 7.40 -15.94
C LYS A 538 -4.97 7.35 -14.85
N ASN A 539 -4.93 8.31 -13.95
CA ASN A 539 -5.94 8.45 -12.90
C ASN A 539 -7.33 8.61 -13.56
N PRO A 540 -8.27 7.65 -13.43
CA PRO A 540 -9.57 7.76 -14.09
C PRO A 540 -10.42 8.90 -13.50
N GLN A 541 -10.16 9.29 -12.25
CA GLN A 541 -10.80 10.46 -11.63
C GLN A 541 -10.18 11.79 -12.08
N ASN A 542 -8.98 11.77 -12.68
CA ASN A 542 -8.33 12.97 -13.22
C ASN A 542 -7.35 12.62 -14.35
N PRO A 543 -7.85 12.22 -15.53
CA PRO A 543 -7.01 11.74 -16.64
C PRO A 543 -6.12 12.86 -17.21
N GLY A 544 -6.53 14.13 -17.05
CA GLY A 544 -5.78 15.32 -17.48
C GLY A 544 -4.55 15.64 -16.63
N SER A 545 -4.39 15.02 -15.45
CA SER A 545 -3.24 15.28 -14.57
C SER A 545 -1.89 14.82 -15.14
N GLY A 546 -1.91 13.99 -16.19
CA GLY A 546 -0.71 13.33 -16.72
C GLY A 546 -0.06 12.33 -15.75
N ARG A 547 -0.66 12.09 -14.58
CA ARG A 547 -0.13 11.16 -13.58
C ARG A 547 -0.62 9.75 -13.83
N TYR A 548 0.33 8.83 -13.90
CA TYR A 548 0.10 7.40 -13.92
C TYR A 548 0.02 6.85 -12.49
N LEU A 549 -1.01 6.05 -12.22
CA LEU A 549 -1.21 5.31 -10.98
C LEU A 549 -0.89 3.84 -11.24
N SER A 550 0.02 3.28 -10.44
CA SER A 550 0.35 1.86 -10.52
C SER A 550 -0.84 1.01 -10.11
N ARG A 551 -1.05 -0.07 -10.85
CA ARG A 551 -2.04 -1.09 -10.54
C ARG A 551 -1.37 -2.29 -9.88
N VAL A 552 -2.14 -3.01 -9.07
CA VAL A 552 -1.70 -4.24 -8.43
C VAL A 552 -1.39 -5.27 -9.52
N THR A 553 -0.33 -6.04 -9.34
CA THR A 553 -0.01 -7.18 -10.21
C THR A 553 -1.19 -8.16 -10.25
N THR A 554 -1.61 -8.55 -11.45
CA THR A 554 -2.70 -9.52 -11.63
C THR A 554 -2.17 -10.96 -11.63
N ALA A 555 -3.08 -11.93 -11.49
CA ALA A 555 -2.73 -13.35 -11.64
C ALA A 555 -2.11 -13.64 -13.01
N ASP A 556 -2.75 -13.11 -14.04
CA ASP A 556 -2.42 -13.41 -15.43
C ASP A 556 -1.08 -12.79 -15.81
N ALA A 557 -0.79 -11.60 -15.28
CA ALA A 557 0.49 -10.98 -15.46
C ALA A 557 1.63 -11.82 -14.87
N LEU A 558 1.41 -12.44 -13.69
CA LEU A 558 2.39 -13.37 -13.11
C LEU A 558 2.52 -14.64 -13.94
N ILE A 559 1.40 -15.21 -14.40
CA ILE A 559 1.42 -16.42 -15.24
C ILE A 559 2.25 -16.15 -16.50
N ASP A 560 1.93 -15.11 -17.26
CA ASP A 560 2.64 -14.72 -18.47
C ASP A 560 4.14 -14.45 -18.20
N ALA A 561 4.44 -13.71 -17.13
CA ALA A 561 5.82 -13.43 -16.73
C ALA A 561 6.61 -14.71 -16.42
N PHE A 562 6.00 -15.66 -15.70
CA PHE A 562 6.65 -16.92 -15.41
C PHE A 562 6.82 -17.77 -16.66
N GLU A 563 5.81 -17.83 -17.54
CA GLU A 563 5.92 -18.53 -18.82
C GLU A 563 7.06 -18.00 -19.66
N HIS A 564 7.20 -16.67 -19.75
CA HIS A 564 8.34 -16.03 -20.38
C HIS A 564 9.66 -16.47 -19.73
N ALA A 565 9.76 -16.39 -18.40
CA ALA A 565 10.97 -16.78 -17.67
C ALA A 565 11.34 -18.25 -17.92
N PHE A 566 10.37 -19.17 -17.91
CA PHE A 566 10.61 -20.59 -18.18
C PHE A 566 11.01 -20.87 -19.62
N ARG A 567 10.38 -20.20 -20.59
CA ARG A 567 10.78 -20.26 -22.00
C ARG A 567 12.22 -19.79 -22.17
N HIS A 568 12.57 -18.66 -21.58
CA HIS A 568 13.94 -18.13 -21.58
C HIS A 568 14.95 -19.09 -20.92
N ILE A 569 14.58 -19.73 -19.80
CA ILE A 569 15.41 -20.77 -19.18
C ILE A 569 15.61 -21.97 -20.11
N ALA A 570 14.55 -22.43 -20.78
CA ALA A 570 14.62 -23.56 -21.70
C ALA A 570 15.51 -23.24 -22.91
N GLU A 571 15.36 -22.07 -23.50
CA GLU A 571 16.20 -21.59 -24.60
C GLU A 571 17.67 -21.49 -24.21
N ARG A 572 17.99 -20.91 -23.04
CA ARG A 572 19.37 -20.87 -22.53
C ARG A 572 19.95 -22.27 -22.39
N ARG A 573 19.19 -23.21 -21.81
CA ARG A 573 19.63 -24.60 -21.64
C ARG A 573 19.84 -25.31 -22.97
N ALA A 574 18.96 -25.10 -23.95
CA ALA A 574 19.10 -25.63 -25.30
C ALA A 574 20.39 -25.12 -25.98
N ASN A 575 20.79 -23.89 -25.67
CA ASN A 575 22.05 -23.29 -26.12
C ASN A 575 23.29 -23.67 -25.27
N GLY A 576 23.16 -24.67 -24.39
CA GLY A 576 24.27 -25.20 -23.60
C GLY A 576 24.59 -24.43 -22.31
N ASP A 577 23.80 -23.42 -21.94
CA ASP A 577 23.95 -22.72 -20.66
C ASP A 577 23.48 -23.63 -19.50
N LYS A 578 24.42 -23.99 -18.62
CA LYS A 578 24.18 -24.81 -17.42
C LYS A 578 24.05 -23.95 -16.15
N GLY A 579 23.94 -22.65 -16.31
CA GLY A 579 23.90 -21.68 -15.23
C GLY A 579 22.64 -21.76 -14.36
N TYR A 580 22.76 -21.30 -13.12
CA TYR A 580 21.64 -21.23 -12.19
C TYR A 580 20.61 -20.18 -12.63
N SER A 581 19.36 -20.40 -12.25
CA SER A 581 18.25 -19.47 -12.50
C SER A 581 17.64 -19.09 -11.15
N ILE A 582 17.64 -17.80 -10.83
CA ILE A 582 17.16 -17.28 -9.55
C ILE A 582 15.97 -16.37 -9.84
N PHE A 583 14.84 -16.60 -9.17
CA PHE A 583 13.67 -15.76 -9.25
C PHE A 583 13.68 -14.79 -8.06
N SER A 584 13.70 -13.49 -8.34
CA SER A 584 13.59 -12.41 -7.36
C SER A 584 12.26 -11.71 -7.58
N MET A 585 11.35 -11.86 -6.62
CA MET A 585 10.06 -11.19 -6.64
C MET A 585 9.94 -10.33 -5.39
N SER A 586 9.67 -9.05 -5.58
CA SER A 586 9.41 -8.10 -4.51
C SER A 586 8.02 -7.55 -4.67
N PHE A 587 7.08 -8.12 -3.92
CA PHE A 587 5.74 -7.58 -3.81
C PHE A 587 5.75 -6.46 -2.76
N ILE A 588 5.27 -5.27 -3.16
CA ILE A 588 4.90 -4.17 -2.24
C ILE A 588 3.40 -4.19 -2.06
#